data_AF-A0A376FC99-F1
#
_entry.id   AF-A0A376FC99-F1
#
_cell.length_a   1.000
_cell.length_b   1.000
_cell.length_c   1.000
_cell.angle_alpha   90.00
_cell.angle_beta   90.00
_cell.angle_gamma   90.00
#
_symmetry.space_group_name_H-M   'P 1'
#
loop_
_entity.id
_entity.type
_entity.pdbx_description
1 polymer ?
#
loop_
_entity_poly.entity_id
_entity_poly.type
_entity_poly.pdbx_seq_one_letter_code
_entity_poly.pdbx_strand_id
1 'polypeptide(L)'
;MRKGKLSSDAPFGTLLGYAPGGVAIYSSNYGSLDPRSYPEDADFRSYIGNEYMGHKWQCVEFARRFLFLNYGFVFTDVGMAWEIFSLRFLRPGGER
;
A
#
# COMPACT_ATOMS: atom_id res chain seq x y z
N MET A 1 -20.96 -11.54 22.22
CA MET A 1 -20.88 -11.69 20.74
C MET A 1 -21.37 -10.40 20.09
N ARG A 2 -20.49 -9.59 19.48
CA ARG A 2 -20.95 -8.44 18.68
C ARG A 2 -21.48 -8.96 17.34
N LYS A 3 -22.77 -8.74 17.06
CA LYS A 3 -23.35 -8.92 15.72
C LYS A 3 -22.57 -7.99 14.78
N GLY A 4 -21.75 -8.56 13.90
CA GLY A 4 -21.03 -7.82 12.88
C GLY A 4 -22.04 -7.19 11.93
N LYS A 5 -22.10 -5.86 11.92
CA LYS A 5 -22.69 -5.10 10.81
C LYS A 5 -21.92 -5.56 9.56
N LEU A 6 -22.58 -6.13 8.54
CA LEU A 6 -21.93 -6.37 7.25
C LEU A 6 -21.35 -5.03 6.81
N SER A 7 -20.04 -4.86 6.85
CA SER A 7 -19.39 -3.67 6.34
C SER A 7 -19.65 -3.62 4.84
N SER A 8 -20.13 -2.49 4.32
CA SER A 8 -20.15 -2.22 2.88
C SER A 8 -18.75 -2.17 2.26
N ASP A 9 -17.72 -2.17 3.10
CA ASP A 9 -16.32 -2.08 2.70
C ASP A 9 -15.86 -3.37 2.02
N ALA A 10 -15.18 -3.22 0.90
CA ALA A 10 -14.68 -4.36 0.13
C ALA A 10 -13.61 -5.15 0.91
N PRO A 11 -13.48 -6.47 0.68
CA PRO A 11 -12.43 -7.28 1.28
C PRO A 11 -11.01 -6.77 0.98
N PHE A 12 -10.05 -7.10 1.83
CA PHE A 12 -8.64 -6.78 1.68
C PHE A 12 -8.13 -7.16 0.28
N GLY A 13 -7.36 -6.27 -0.34
CA GLY A 13 -6.80 -6.49 -1.67
C GLY A 13 -7.79 -6.36 -2.83
N THR A 14 -9.07 -6.07 -2.56
CA THR A 14 -10.02 -5.76 -3.62
C THR A 14 -9.61 -4.47 -4.33
N LEU A 15 -9.53 -4.50 -5.66
CA LEU A 15 -9.34 -3.31 -6.49
C LEU A 15 -10.56 -2.40 -6.38
N LEU A 16 -10.35 -1.18 -5.89
CA LEU A 16 -11.39 -0.17 -5.70
C LEU A 16 -11.48 0.83 -6.85
N GLY A 17 -10.41 0.98 -7.63
CA GLY A 17 -10.34 1.93 -8.74
C GLY A 17 -8.90 2.30 -9.07
N TYR A 18 -8.75 3.39 -9.83
CA TYR A 18 -7.45 3.86 -10.31
C TYR A 18 -7.32 5.38 -10.11
N ALA A 19 -6.14 5.80 -9.67
CA ALA A 19 -5.72 7.20 -9.74
C ALA A 19 -5.16 7.53 -11.13
N PRO A 20 -4.95 8.82 -11.46
CA PRO A 20 -4.31 9.22 -12.72
C PRO A 20 -3.00 8.47 -12.98
N GLY A 21 -2.75 8.16 -14.26
CA GLY A 21 -1.66 7.27 -14.67
C GLY A 21 -1.94 5.78 -14.48
N GLY A 22 -3.19 5.40 -14.15
CA GLY A 22 -3.58 4.00 -14.03
C GLY A 22 -3.07 3.30 -12.77
N VAL A 23 -2.83 4.07 -11.69
CA VAL A 23 -2.31 3.51 -10.44
C VAL A 23 -3.44 2.93 -9.59
N ALA A 24 -3.45 1.60 -9.43
CA ALA A 24 -4.49 0.86 -8.73
C ALA A 24 -4.62 1.25 -7.24
N ILE A 25 -5.86 1.36 -6.74
CA ILE A 25 -6.19 1.58 -5.33
C ILE A 25 -6.82 0.29 -4.80
N TYR A 26 -6.29 -0.26 -3.71
CA TYR A 26 -6.76 -1.50 -3.12
C TYR A 26 -7.34 -1.29 -1.71
N SER A 27 -8.32 -2.11 -1.34
CA SER A 27 -8.86 -2.11 0.01
C SER A 27 -7.81 -2.57 1.03
N SER A 28 -7.65 -1.79 2.10
CA SER A 28 -6.86 -2.11 3.29
C SER A 28 -7.69 -2.68 4.44
N ASN A 29 -8.83 -3.31 4.16
CA ASN A 29 -9.69 -3.88 5.19
C ASN A 29 -9.09 -5.17 5.78
N TYR A 30 -8.05 -5.06 6.62
CA TYR A 30 -7.42 -6.21 7.28
C TYR A 30 -8.40 -7.02 8.15
N GLY A 31 -9.51 -6.42 8.61
CA GLY A 31 -10.56 -7.12 9.33
C GLY A 31 -11.30 -8.18 8.51
N SER A 32 -11.13 -8.17 7.18
CA SER A 32 -11.68 -9.19 6.27
C SER A 32 -10.73 -10.35 5.97
N LEU A 33 -9.51 -10.34 6.51
CA LEU A 33 -8.57 -11.45 6.39
C LEU A 33 -9.07 -12.65 7.21
N ASP A 34 -8.86 -13.87 6.69
CA ASP A 34 -9.17 -15.09 7.44
C ASP A 34 -8.13 -15.29 8.55
N PRO A 35 -8.54 -15.28 9.85
CA PRO A 35 -7.64 -15.50 10.97
C PRO A 35 -6.97 -16.88 10.95
N ARG A 36 -7.54 -17.87 10.25
CA ARG A 36 -7.03 -19.24 10.18
C ARG A 36 -5.93 -19.40 9.14
N SER A 37 -5.83 -18.47 8.21
CA SER A 37 -4.80 -18.40 7.19
C SER A 37 -4.20 -16.99 7.18
N TYR A 38 -3.67 -16.57 8.33
CA TYR A 38 -3.03 -15.28 8.41
C TYR A 38 -1.73 -15.34 7.59
N PRO A 39 -1.57 -14.48 6.56
CA PRO A 39 -0.35 -14.45 5.76
C PRO A 39 0.85 -14.11 6.65
N GLU A 40 2.03 -14.58 6.26
CA GLU A 40 3.26 -14.18 6.91
C GLU A 40 3.52 -12.68 6.67
N ASP A 41 4.28 -12.01 7.54
CA ASP A 41 4.58 -10.57 7.38
C ASP A 41 5.20 -10.24 6.01
N ALA A 42 5.90 -11.20 5.41
CA ALA A 42 6.47 -11.07 4.07
C ALA A 42 5.41 -10.93 2.97
N ASP A 43 4.24 -11.58 3.12
CA ASP A 43 3.17 -11.56 2.13
C ASP A 43 2.51 -10.18 2.01
N PHE A 44 2.57 -9.40 3.09
CA PHE A 44 2.09 -8.02 3.13
C PHE A 44 3.06 -7.01 2.53
N ARG A 45 4.25 -7.41 2.08
CA ARG A 45 5.16 -6.49 1.40
C ARG A 45 4.77 -6.32 -0.07
N SER A 46 4.55 -5.07 -0.49
CA SER A 46 4.28 -4.70 -1.89
C SER A 46 5.58 -4.37 -2.59
N TYR A 47 5.79 -4.95 -3.77
CA TYR A 47 6.97 -4.73 -4.61
C TYR A 47 6.56 -4.47 -6.06
N ILE A 48 7.32 -3.62 -6.76
CA ILE A 48 7.32 -3.53 -8.21
C ILE A 48 8.75 -3.79 -8.68
N GLY A 49 8.97 -4.90 -9.39
CA GLY A 49 10.32 -5.43 -9.59
C GLY A 49 11.00 -5.68 -8.24
N ASN A 50 12.18 -5.10 -8.04
CA ASN A 50 12.92 -5.20 -6.78
C ASN A 50 12.69 -3.99 -5.85
N GLU A 51 11.81 -3.06 -6.23
CA GLU A 51 11.56 -1.84 -5.46
C GLU A 51 10.41 -2.03 -4.47
N TYR A 52 10.66 -1.77 -3.19
CA TYR A 52 9.69 -1.93 -2.12
C TYR A 52 8.73 -0.73 -2.08
N MET A 53 7.44 -0.99 -2.27
CA MET A 53 6.41 0.05 -2.27
C MET A 53 5.89 0.32 -0.86
N GLY A 54 5.82 -0.68 0.02
CA GLY A 54 5.28 -0.53 1.37
C GLY A 54 4.45 -1.73 1.82
N HIS A 55 3.78 -1.57 2.95
CA HIS A 55 2.89 -2.58 3.50
C HIS A 55 1.52 -2.54 2.78
N LYS A 56 1.16 -3.62 2.07
CA LYS A 56 -0.13 -3.79 1.37
C LYS A 56 -1.28 -3.59 2.34
N TRP A 57 -2.21 -2.64 2.15
CA TRP A 57 -2.33 -1.62 1.10
C TRP A 57 -2.39 -0.21 1.70
N GLN A 58 -1.55 0.03 2.71
CA GLN A 58 -1.56 1.23 3.52
C GLN A 58 -1.29 2.49 2.70
N CYS A 59 -1.64 3.64 3.27
CA CYS A 59 -1.48 4.94 2.61
C CYS A 59 -0.03 5.22 2.16
N VAL A 60 0.97 4.80 2.94
CA VAL A 60 2.39 4.94 2.59
C VAL A 60 2.74 4.09 1.36
N GLU A 61 2.20 2.88 1.26
CA GLU A 61 2.38 2.00 0.11
C GLU A 61 1.86 2.64 -1.17
N PHE A 62 0.62 3.14 -1.11
CA PHE A 62 -0.01 3.77 -2.26
C PHE A 62 0.72 5.05 -2.69
N ALA A 63 1.10 5.90 -1.73
CA ALA A 63 1.82 7.15 -2.01
C ALA A 63 3.17 6.89 -2.70
N ARG A 64 3.95 5.91 -2.20
CA ARG A 64 5.24 5.55 -2.79
C ARG A 64 5.06 4.96 -4.19
N ARG A 65 4.10 4.05 -4.36
CA ARG A 65 3.78 3.42 -5.66
C ARG A 65 3.28 4.41 -6.70
N PHE A 66 2.47 5.38 -6.29
CA PHE A 66 2.00 6.44 -7.16
C PHE A 66 3.17 7.29 -7.69
N LEU A 67 4.09 7.69 -6.81
CA LEU A 67 5.29 8.44 -7.21
C LEU A 67 6.21 7.62 -8.13
N PHE A 68 6.38 6.33 -7.82
CA PHE A 68 7.23 5.44 -8.60
C PHE A 68 6.71 5.29 -10.04
N LEU A 69 5.43 4.96 -10.20
CA LEU A 69 4.84 4.69 -11.52
C LEU A 69 4.73 5.95 -12.39
N ASN A 70 4.34 7.08 -11.80
CA ASN A 70 4.10 8.31 -12.56
C ASN A 70 5.35 9.16 -12.77
N TYR A 71 6.29 9.14 -11.82
CA TYR A 71 7.43 10.05 -11.82
C TYR A 71 8.79 9.34 -11.75
N GLY A 72 8.83 8.04 -11.46
CA GLY A 72 10.09 7.29 -11.34
C GLY A 72 10.85 7.56 -10.04
N PHE A 73 10.19 8.12 -9.01
CA PHE A 73 10.82 8.45 -7.73
C PHE A 73 10.14 7.75 -6.55
N VAL A 74 10.89 7.54 -5.49
CA VAL A 74 10.39 7.07 -4.20
C VAL A 74 10.95 7.92 -3.06
N PHE A 75 10.17 8.06 -1.99
CA PHE A 75 10.69 8.55 -0.71
C PHE A 75 11.21 7.38 0.13
N THR A 76 12.11 7.68 1.08
CA THR A 76 12.73 6.71 1.98
C THR A 76 11.70 5.95 2.83
N ASP A 77 12.13 4.92 3.54
CA ASP A 77 11.24 4.22 4.46
C ASP A 77 10.88 5.07 5.68
N VAL A 78 9.61 4.98 6.08
CA VAL A 78 9.03 5.73 7.21
C VAL A 78 8.14 4.79 8.01
N GLY A 79 8.16 4.90 9.33
CA GLY A 79 7.32 4.08 10.21
C GLY A 79 5.88 4.59 10.26
N MET A 80 5.69 5.90 10.15
CA MET A 80 4.40 6.56 10.18
C MET A 80 4.26 7.56 9.03
N ALA A 81 3.06 7.65 8.45
CA ALA A 81 2.81 8.49 7.28
C ALA A 81 3.12 9.98 7.48
N TRP A 82 3.00 10.50 8.71
CA TRP A 82 3.27 11.91 8.99
C TRP A 82 4.76 12.26 8.91
N GLU A 83 5.67 11.28 9.05
CA GLU A 83 7.11 11.49 8.94
C GLU A 83 7.53 11.89 7.52
N ILE A 84 6.69 11.61 6.51
CA ILE A 84 6.89 12.02 5.11
C ILE A 84 7.10 13.54 5.01
N PHE A 85 6.42 14.33 5.84
CA PHE A 85 6.52 15.80 5.80
C PHE A 85 7.90 16.33 6.24
N SER A 86 8.65 15.53 7.00
CA SER A 86 10.00 15.86 7.44
C SER A 86 11.07 15.49 6.40
N LEU A 87 10.71 14.77 5.33
CA LEU A 87 11.64 14.39 4.29
C LEU A 87 12.06 15.59 3.44
N ARG A 88 13.29 15.56 2.92
CA ARG A 88 13.89 16.64 2.13
C ARG A 88 14.38 16.22 0.76
N PHE A 89 14.30 14.93 0.45
CA PHE A 89 14.74 14.37 -0.81
C PHE A 89 13.88 13.18 -1.20
N LEU A 90 13.79 12.98 -2.51
CA LEU A 90 13.34 11.74 -3.13
C LEU A 90 14.56 11.09 -3.79
N ARG A 91 14.54 9.77 -3.95
CA ARG A 91 15.53 9.05 -4.75
C ARG A 91 14.87 8.46 -6.00
N PRO A 92 15.60 8.27 -7.11
CA PRO A 92 15.13 7.46 -8.21
C PRO A 92 14.72 6.07 -7.71
N GLY A 93 13.60 5.55 -8.23
CA GLY A 93 13.27 4.14 -8.07
C GLY A 93 14.22 3.28 -8.91
N GLY A 94 14.50 2.05 -8.46
CA GLY A 94 15.37 1.12 -9.17
C GLY A 94 15.01 0.99 -10.66
N GLU A 95 16.03 0.74 -11.48
CA GLU A 95 15.99 0.75 -12.95
C GLU A 95 14.78 -0.01 -13.50
N ARG A 96 14.04 0.62 -14.42
CA ARG A 96 12.86 0.06 -15.11
C ARG A 96 13.28 -0.92 -16.19
#